data_AF-A0A2N7Q3K5-F1
#
_entry.id   AF-A0A2N7Q3K5-F1
#
_cell.length_a   1.000
_cell.length_b   1.000
_cell.length_c   1.000
_cell.angle_alpha   90.00
_cell.angle_beta   90.00
_cell.angle_gamma   90.00
#
_symmetry.space_group_name_H-M   'P 1'
#
loop_
_entity.id
_entity.type
_entity.pdbx_description
1 polymer ?
#
loop_
_entity_poly.entity_id
_entity_poly.type
_entity_poly.pdbx_seq_one_letter_code
_entity_poly.pdbx_strand_id
1 'polypeptide(L)'
;MNKKSSLELQWLEELSKLDSFVIKTPVHKQEFWTEWQEKYSKARMGRIASIRMLRKKGLDGDQIRNLRDTINFYDSVLDYLNEFKNIALNVRGFFFTTDTFEIDDEDIDLDF
;
A
#
# COMPACT_ATOMS: atom_id res chain seq x y z
N MET A 1 24.21 -13.10 -23.59
CA MET A 1 23.97 -12.29 -22.38
C MET A 1 23.62 -13.23 -21.23
N ASN A 2 24.34 -13.14 -20.11
CA ASN A 2 24.26 -14.11 -19.03
C ASN A 2 22.95 -13.92 -18.23
N LYS A 3 22.07 -14.92 -18.19
CA LYS A 3 20.74 -14.83 -17.53
C LYS A 3 20.80 -14.37 -16.06
N LYS A 4 21.88 -14.69 -15.34
CA LYS A 4 22.14 -14.21 -13.97
C LYS A 4 22.18 -12.68 -13.87
N SER A 5 22.86 -12.02 -14.81
CA SER A 5 22.94 -10.56 -14.86
C SER A 5 21.58 -9.92 -15.14
N SER A 6 20.68 -10.61 -15.87
CA SER A 6 19.33 -10.11 -16.12
C SER A 6 18.42 -10.16 -14.89
N LEU A 7 18.53 -11.22 -14.07
CA LEU A 7 17.72 -11.35 -12.85
C LEU A 7 18.19 -10.40 -11.75
N GLU A 8 19.51 -10.24 -11.60
CA GLU A 8 20.11 -9.30 -10.65
C GLU A 8 19.68 -7.85 -10.95
N LEU A 9 19.66 -7.46 -12.23
CA LEU A 9 19.17 -6.14 -12.64
C LEU A 9 17.68 -5.94 -12.34
N GLN A 10 16.83 -6.92 -12.65
CA GLN A 10 15.41 -6.86 -12.32
C GLN A 10 15.19 -6.74 -10.80
N TRP A 11 15.96 -7.47 -10.01
CA TRP A 11 15.89 -7.39 -8.56
C TRP A 11 16.29 -6.00 -8.04
N LEU A 12 17.36 -5.40 -8.58
CA LEU A 12 17.77 -4.04 -8.23
C LEU A 12 16.71 -2.99 -8.60
N GLU A 13 16.05 -3.16 -9.75
CA GLU A 13 14.93 -2.31 -10.15
C GLU A 13 13.76 -2.41 -9.16
N GLU A 14 13.39 -3.63 -8.72
CA GLU A 14 12.35 -3.82 -7.71
C GLU A 14 12.73 -3.20 -6.35
N LEU A 15 13.98 -3.36 -5.91
CA LEU A 15 14.48 -2.69 -4.70
C LEU A 15 14.39 -1.16 -4.80
N SER A 16 14.75 -0.59 -5.95
CA SER A 16 14.66 0.85 -6.18
C SER A 16 13.22 1.35 -6.14
N LYS A 17 12.24 0.55 -6.60
CA LYS A 17 10.81 0.90 -6.48
C LYS A 17 10.37 0.91 -5.02
N LEU A 18 10.77 -0.11 -4.25
CA LEU A 18 10.45 -0.25 -2.83
C LEU A 18 11.05 0.87 -1.97
N ASP A 19 12.27 1.33 -2.26
CA ASP A 19 12.92 2.42 -1.49
C ASP A 19 12.07 3.69 -1.43
N SER A 20 11.27 3.95 -2.47
CA SER A 20 10.36 5.10 -2.50
C SER A 20 9.22 5.05 -1.47
N PHE A 21 9.02 3.90 -0.80
CA PHE A 21 8.01 3.70 0.24
C PHE A 21 8.62 3.43 1.63
N VAL A 22 9.95 3.32 1.76
CA VAL A 22 10.62 3.07 3.05
C VAL A 22 10.51 4.27 3.96
N ILE A 23 9.81 4.18 5.09
CA ILE A 23 9.74 5.28 6.07
C ILE A 23 11.08 5.42 6.81
N LYS A 24 11.68 6.61 6.75
CA LYS A 24 12.98 6.90 7.38
C LYS A 24 12.82 7.67 8.69
N THR A 25 11.72 8.38 8.87
CA THR A 25 11.46 9.14 10.10
C THR A 25 11.08 8.22 11.25
N PRO A 26 11.68 8.37 12.45
CA PRO A 26 11.31 7.59 13.62
C PRO A 26 9.84 7.77 14.02
N VAL A 27 9.18 6.68 14.42
CA VAL A 27 7.73 6.63 14.71
C VAL A 27 7.24 7.59 15.81
N HIS A 28 8.12 8.02 16.71
CA HIS A 28 7.77 8.95 17.80
C HIS A 28 7.77 10.42 17.36
N LYS A 29 8.32 10.74 16.19
CA LYS A 29 8.40 12.11 15.66
C LYS A 29 7.06 12.53 15.04
N GLN A 30 6.84 13.84 14.91
CA GLN A 30 5.60 14.35 14.31
C GLN A 30 5.62 14.17 12.79
N GLU A 31 6.79 14.40 12.19
CA GLU A 31 7.10 14.31 10.77
C GLU A 31 6.87 12.91 10.20
N PHE A 32 6.86 11.87 11.06
CA PHE A 32 6.49 10.51 10.70
C PHE A 32 5.13 10.47 10.01
N TRP A 33 4.14 11.21 10.52
CA TRP A 33 2.78 11.17 9.97
C TRP A 33 2.69 11.80 8.59
N THR A 34 3.46 12.86 8.36
CA THR A 34 3.56 13.49 7.04
C THR A 34 4.20 12.54 6.03
N GLU A 35 5.34 11.93 6.38
CA GLU A 35 6.02 10.96 5.51
C GLU A 35 5.17 9.71 5.25
N TRP A 36 4.54 9.16 6.31
CA TRP A 36 3.63 8.03 6.22
C TRP A 36 2.45 8.35 5.31
N GLN A 37 1.80 9.50 5.49
CA GLN A 37 0.65 9.90 4.70
C GLN A 37 1.00 10.07 3.22
N GLU A 38 2.15 10.68 2.91
CA GLU A 38 2.63 10.84 1.54
C GLU A 38 2.79 9.48 0.86
N LYS A 39 3.47 8.55 1.52
CA LYS A 39 3.75 7.20 1.00
C LYS A 39 2.49 6.36 0.88
N TYR A 40 1.63 6.42 1.89
CA TYR A 40 0.35 5.72 1.89
C TYR A 40 -0.56 6.22 0.77
N SER A 41 -0.65 7.54 0.59
CA SER A 41 -1.44 8.14 -0.48
C SER A 41 -0.90 7.74 -1.85
N LYS A 42 0.42 7.78 -2.04
CA LYS A 42 1.06 7.33 -3.28
C LYS A 42 0.72 5.87 -3.59
N ALA A 43 0.87 4.95 -2.62
CA ALA A 43 0.56 3.54 -2.79
C ALA A 43 -0.94 3.31 -3.08
N ARG A 44 -1.81 3.96 -2.30
CA ARG A 44 -3.26 3.85 -2.44
C ARG A 44 -3.74 4.34 -3.80
N MET A 45 -3.26 5.49 -4.25
CA MET A 45 -3.62 6.05 -5.55
C MET A 45 -3.05 5.23 -6.71
N GLY A 46 -1.82 4.72 -6.57
CA GLY A 46 -1.22 3.78 -7.52
C GLY A 46 -2.08 2.53 -7.70
N ARG A 47 -2.51 1.91 -6.59
CA ARG A 47 -3.43 0.77 -6.60
C ARG A 47 -4.74 1.09 -7.31
N ILE A 48 -5.38 2.21 -6.96
CA ILE A 48 -6.66 2.63 -7.56
C ILE A 48 -6.48 2.84 -9.08
N ALA A 49 -5.39 3.46 -9.51
CA ALA A 49 -5.10 3.66 -10.92
C ALA A 49 -4.94 2.32 -11.66
N SER A 50 -4.20 1.36 -11.08
CA SER A 50 -4.03 0.02 -11.68
C SER A 50 -5.35 -0.75 -11.79
N ILE A 51 -6.20 -0.69 -10.76
CA ILE A 51 -7.54 -1.31 -10.82
C ILE A 51 -8.41 -0.65 -11.89
N ARG A 52 -8.37 0.67 -12.01
CA ARG A 52 -9.11 1.39 -13.06
C ARG A 52 -8.61 1.03 -14.45
N MET A 53 -7.29 0.85 -14.62
CA MET A 53 -6.71 0.37 -15.88
C MET A 53 -7.17 -1.04 -16.22
N LEU A 54 -7.20 -1.95 -15.24
CA LEU A 54 -7.61 -3.34 -15.44
C LEU A 54 -9.06 -3.47 -15.93
N ARG A 55 -9.93 -2.50 -15.63
CA ARG A 55 -11.33 -2.45 -16.09
C ARG A 55 -11.48 -1.94 -17.53
N LYS A 56 -10.41 -1.43 -18.15
CA LYS A 56 -10.46 -0.97 -19.54
C LYS A 56 -10.52 -2.16 -20.51
N LYS A 57 -11.21 -1.98 -21.63
CA LYS A 57 -11.23 -2.94 -22.73
C LYS A 57 -9.93 -2.84 -23.55
N GLY A 58 -9.58 -3.93 -24.24
CA GLY A 58 -8.45 -3.95 -25.18
C GLY A 58 -7.09 -4.22 -24.55
N LEU A 59 -7.05 -4.73 -23.31
CA LEU A 59 -5.81 -5.21 -22.71
C LEU A 59 -5.47 -6.62 -23.18
N ASP A 60 -4.21 -6.86 -23.52
CA ASP A 60 -3.70 -8.21 -23.76
C ASP A 60 -3.43 -8.96 -22.43
N GLY A 61 -3.12 -10.25 -22.54
CA GLY A 61 -2.89 -11.11 -21.38
C GLY A 61 -1.69 -10.71 -20.53
N ASP A 62 -0.64 -10.16 -21.14
CA ASP A 62 0.58 -9.74 -20.43
C ASP A 62 0.35 -8.40 -19.71
N GLN A 63 -0.38 -7.47 -20.34
CA GLN A 63 -0.82 -6.24 -19.72
C GLN A 63 -1.71 -6.50 -18.50
N ILE A 64 -2.65 -7.45 -18.60
CA ILE A 64 -3.50 -7.87 -17.49
C ILE A 64 -2.65 -8.43 -16.35
N ARG A 65 -1.67 -9.30 -16.66
CA ARG A 65 -0.77 -9.88 -15.66
C ARG A 65 0.06 -8.81 -14.96
N ASN A 66 0.70 -7.92 -15.73
CA ASN A 66 1.49 -6.82 -15.19
C ASN A 66 0.68 -5.90 -14.28
N LEU A 67 -0.58 -5.61 -14.64
CA LEU A 67 -1.48 -4.81 -13.80
C LEU A 67 -1.86 -5.52 -12.50
N ARG A 68 -2.09 -6.84 -12.54
CA ARG A 68 -2.33 -7.64 -11.32
C ARG A 68 -1.10 -7.67 -10.42
N ASP A 69 0.08 -7.86 -10.98
CA ASP A 69 1.34 -7.84 -10.23
C ASP A 69 1.57 -6.46 -9.61
N THR A 70 1.26 -5.38 -10.35
CA THR A 70 1.30 -4.01 -9.83
C THR A 70 0.31 -3.78 -8.70
N ILE A 71 -0.90 -4.35 -8.77
CA ILE A 71 -1.89 -4.26 -7.68
C ILE A 71 -1.36 -4.97 -6.43
N ASN A 72 -0.84 -6.19 -6.59
CA ASN A 72 -0.25 -6.97 -5.50
C ASN A 72 0.94 -6.25 -4.85
N PHE A 73 1.76 -5.58 -5.65
CA PHE A 73 2.85 -4.73 -5.17
C PHE A 73 2.31 -3.63 -4.26
N TYR A 74 1.31 -2.88 -4.70
CA TYR A 74 0.74 -1.81 -3.88
C TYR A 74 0.00 -2.34 -2.64
N ASP A 75 -0.66 -3.49 -2.72
CA ASP A 75 -1.26 -4.16 -1.56
C ASP A 75 -0.20 -4.49 -0.50
N SER A 76 0.91 -5.10 -0.91
CA SER A 76 2.04 -5.40 -0.01
C SER A 76 2.64 -4.13 0.62
N VAL A 77 2.76 -3.05 -0.14
CA VAL A 77 3.23 -1.75 0.38
C VAL A 77 2.24 -1.16 1.38
N LEU A 78 0.94 -1.25 1.11
CA LEU A 78 -0.09 -0.74 2.03
C LEU A 78 -0.11 -1.51 3.35
N ASP A 79 0.08 -2.83 3.30
CA ASP A 79 0.20 -3.66 4.50
C ASP A 79 1.41 -3.25 5.35
N TYR A 80 2.59 -3.12 4.73
CA TYR A 80 3.79 -2.58 5.38
C TYR A 80 3.56 -1.21 6.04
N LEU A 81 2.92 -0.28 5.33
CA LEU A 81 2.64 1.06 5.87
C LEU A 81 1.62 1.00 7.02
N ASN A 82 0.64 0.11 6.96
CA ASN A 82 -0.32 -0.09 8.05
C ASN A 82 0.34 -0.66 9.31
N GLU A 83 1.29 -1.58 9.18
CA GLU A 83 2.09 -2.07 10.32
C GLU A 83 2.84 -0.92 11.01
N PHE A 84 3.51 -0.07 10.23
CA PHE A 84 4.21 1.11 10.77
C PHE A 84 3.28 2.10 11.47
N LYS A 85 2.10 2.36 10.90
CA LYS A 85 1.05 3.16 11.53
C LYS A 85 0.66 2.58 12.89
N ASN A 86 0.40 1.28 12.95
CA ASN A 86 -0.02 0.61 14.18
C ASN A 86 1.08 0.67 15.25
N ILE A 87 2.35 0.47 14.87
CA ILE A 87 3.50 0.67 15.77
C ILE A 87 3.53 2.10 16.31
N ALA A 88 3.40 3.10 15.45
CA ALA A 88 3.43 4.51 15.86
C ALA A 88 2.26 4.88 16.80
N LEU A 89 1.08 4.30 16.58
CA LEU A 89 -0.09 4.48 17.45
C LEU A 89 0.12 3.81 18.81
N ASN A 90 0.63 2.58 18.83
CA ASN A 90 0.96 1.86 20.06
C ASN A 90 1.99 2.63 20.91
N VAL A 91 3.02 3.21 20.28
CA VAL A 91 4.02 4.06 20.97
C VAL A 91 3.39 5.31 21.61
N ARG A 92 2.28 5.80 21.06
CA ARG A 92 1.50 6.92 21.61
C ARG A 92 0.41 6.50 22.60
N GLY A 93 0.31 5.21 22.91
CA GLY A 93 -0.70 4.67 23.84
C GLY A 93 -2.06 4.42 23.21
N PHE A 94 -2.18 4.48 21.87
CA PHE A 94 -3.38 4.04 21.17
C PHE A 94 -3.25 2.56 20.82
N PHE A 95 -3.96 1.72 21.56
CA PHE A 95 -4.01 0.27 21.32
C PHE A 95 -5.29 -0.06 20.58
N PHE A 96 -5.17 -0.63 19.38
CA PHE A 96 -6.32 -1.22 18.69
C PHE A 96 -6.42 -2.67 19.15
N THR A 97 -7.44 -2.99 19.94
CA THR A 97 -7.87 -4.39 20.07
C THR A 97 -8.43 -4.79 18.71
N THR A 98 -7.98 -5.91 18.16
CA THR A 98 -8.50 -6.50 16.93
C THR A 98 -9.92 -7.05 17.10
N ASP A 99 -10.65 -6.57 18.10
CA ASP A 99 -12.06 -6.88 18.30
C ASP A 99 -12.84 -5.98 17.35
N THR A 100 -13.15 -6.55 16.19
CA THR A 100 -14.34 -6.29 15.38
C THR A 100 -15.16 -5.11 15.89
N PHE A 101 -14.93 -3.93 15.31
CA PHE A 101 -16.00 -2.94 15.15
C PHE A 101 -17.03 -3.60 14.23
N GLU A 102 -17.94 -4.40 14.82
CA GLU A 102 -19.26 -4.59 14.24
C GLU A 102 -19.85 -3.18 14.22
N ILE A 103 -19.91 -2.59 13.03
CA ILE A 103 -20.77 -1.44 12.79
C ILE A 103 -22.16 -2.02 12.99
N ASP A 104 -22.76 -1.70 14.13
CA ASP A 104 -24.16 -1.97 14.39
C ASP A 104 -24.94 -1.13 13.36
N ASP A 105 -25.40 -1.77 12.29
CA ASP A 105 -26.19 -1.18 11.21
C ASP A 105 -27.61 -0.76 11.70
N GLU A 106 -27.85 -0.70 13.02
CA GLU A 106 -29.14 -0.36 13.63
C GLU A 106 -29.44 1.16 13.76
N ASP A 107 -28.52 2.06 13.40
CA ASP A 107 -28.72 3.52 13.55
C ASP A 107 -28.74 4.32 12.22
N ILE A 108 -28.91 3.67 11.06
CA ILE A 108 -29.14 4.37 9.78
C ILE A 108 -30.65 4.48 9.50
N ASP A 109 -31.35 5.24 10.34
CA ASP A 109 -32.64 5.82 10.00
C ASP A 109 -32.41 6.96 9.00
N LEU A 110 -32.33 6.63 7.71
CA LEU A 110 -32.40 7.61 6.62
C LEU A 110 -33.86 7.83 6.24
N ASP A 111 -34.54 8.68 7.02
CA ASP A 111 -35.71 9.41 6.54
C ASP A 111 -35.24 10.60 5.68
N PHE A 112 -35.79 10.65 4.46
CA PHE A 112 -35.78 11.71 3.42
C PHE A 112 -34.68 11.71 2.35
#